data_AF-A0A7L4P4Y1-F1
#
_entry.id   AF-A0A7L4P4Y1-F1
#
_cell.length_a   1.000
_cell.length_b   1.000
_cell.length_c   1.000
_cell.angle_alpha   90.00
_cell.angle_beta   90.00
_cell.angle_gamma   90.00
#
_symmetry.space_group_name_H-M   'P 1'
#
loop_
_entity.id
_entity.type
_entity.pdbx_description
1 polymer ?
#
loop_
_entity_poly.entity_id
_entity_poly.type
_entity_poly.pdbx_seq_one_letter_code
_entity_poly.pdbx_strand_id
1 'polypeptide(L)'
;MKNYIENNKQLPTIVNIYGHNIIMPTFLELLTTTVLQINKNDLITPINSKSYGNAPLPRDTMNTGNIPKNEYISIAQNVKNFMDSQLKAPEYAYSTSIGLYFSYQNMIYTYSKILDAYNSTGSLPSNVAVGPWMVTVSQVVEAAVQVKTYIDTNHQLPSSITINGFVVSMPTFLKLLTTSVIQIKNKDLNTLINPLNYGVPFSPRDSMIKGDMLKTEYIFIAQNVNKFMEDNGKAPEYAYDTSLGLYFGYQNMIYTFSQILNTYSTSRELPNNVSINPWMVSVGQVVNAAVQVKTYIDTYRELPSSATVNGIMMSMPTFLQLLTTSVIQINKNDVTTLLNYQSYGYPSQPRDQLKNRDMYKVEYISIAQNVKNFMDSQMKAPEYAIARL
;
A
#
# COMPACT_ATOMS: atom_id res chain seq x y z
N MET A 1 22.98 5.18 -10.42
CA MET A 1 21.60 5.67 -10.64
C MET A 1 20.55 4.57 -10.56
N LYS A 2 20.63 3.49 -11.36
CA LYS A 2 19.68 2.36 -11.37
C LYS A 2 19.26 1.89 -9.96
N ASN A 3 20.24 1.47 -9.15
CA ASN A 3 20.00 0.97 -7.79
C ASN A 3 19.33 2.01 -6.87
N TYR A 4 19.67 3.30 -7.02
CA TYR A 4 19.02 4.37 -6.25
C TYR A 4 17.53 4.43 -6.58
N ILE A 5 17.18 4.42 -7.86
CA ILE A 5 15.79 4.45 -8.32
C ILE A 5 15.03 3.19 -7.88
N GLU A 6 15.64 2.02 -8.00
CA GLU A 6 15.02 0.75 -7.59
C GLU A 6 14.67 0.74 -6.10
N ASN A 7 15.52 1.33 -5.25
CA ASN A 7 15.32 1.39 -3.81
C ASN A 7 14.38 2.52 -3.37
N ASN A 8 14.47 3.69 -4.01
CA ASN A 8 13.76 4.89 -3.55
C ASN A 8 12.48 5.21 -4.35
N LYS A 9 12.29 4.61 -5.53
CA LYS A 9 11.20 4.90 -6.47
C LYS A 9 11.06 6.38 -6.85
N GLN A 10 12.17 7.12 -6.77
CA GLN A 10 12.27 8.52 -7.16
C GLN A 10 13.65 8.81 -7.74
N LEU A 11 13.74 9.90 -8.50
CA LEU A 11 15.03 10.45 -8.90
C LEU A 11 15.66 11.22 -7.73
N PRO A 12 17.00 11.20 -7.57
CA PRO A 12 17.67 12.14 -6.69
C PRO A 12 17.61 13.55 -7.30
N THR A 13 17.88 14.58 -6.51
CA THR A 13 17.97 15.97 -7.01
C THR A 13 19.25 16.21 -7.83
N ILE A 14 20.35 15.58 -7.40
CA ILE A 14 21.67 15.66 -8.02
C ILE A 14 22.34 14.28 -8.06
N VAL A 15 23.26 14.09 -8.99
CA VAL A 15 24.19 12.96 -9.03
C VAL A 15 25.62 13.49 -9.01
N ASN A 16 26.48 12.87 -8.21
CA ASN A 16 27.89 13.20 -8.19
C ASN A 16 28.62 12.38 -9.26
N ILE A 17 29.33 13.06 -10.17
CA ILE A 17 30.17 12.44 -11.20
C ILE A 17 31.56 13.06 -11.05
N TYR A 18 32.54 12.26 -10.61
CA TYR A 18 33.92 12.70 -10.36
C TYR A 18 34.03 13.99 -9.52
N GLY A 19 33.23 14.11 -8.46
CA GLY A 19 33.24 15.29 -7.58
C GLY A 19 32.36 16.44 -8.06
N HIS A 20 31.77 16.37 -9.26
CA HIS A 20 30.85 17.39 -9.76
C HIS A 20 29.39 17.03 -9.48
N ASN A 21 28.63 17.97 -8.95
CA ASN A 21 27.19 17.82 -8.72
C ASN A 21 26.43 18.14 -10.01
N ILE A 22 25.81 17.12 -10.59
CA ILE A 22 25.06 17.20 -11.85
C ILE A 22 23.57 17.12 -11.55
N ILE A 23 22.80 18.10 -12.01
CA ILE A 23 21.33 18.08 -11.92
C ILE A 23 20.72 17.05 -12.88
N MET A 24 19.55 16.51 -12.55
CA MET A 24 18.93 15.44 -13.34
C MET A 24 18.71 15.78 -14.82
N PRO A 25 18.33 17.01 -15.24
CA PRO A 25 18.21 17.35 -16.65
C PRO A 25 19.53 17.17 -17.40
N THR A 26 20.61 17.73 -16.87
CA THR A 26 21.96 17.52 -17.42
C THR A 26 22.34 16.04 -17.40
N PHE A 27 21.97 15.31 -16.35
CA PHE A 27 22.24 13.88 -16.31
C PHE A 27 21.53 13.10 -17.42
N LEU A 28 20.28 13.43 -17.75
CA LEU A 28 19.57 12.82 -18.89
C LEU A 28 20.31 13.06 -20.22
N GLU A 29 20.83 14.28 -20.44
CA GLU A 29 21.61 14.58 -21.63
C GLU A 29 22.93 13.78 -21.68
N LEU A 30 23.64 13.70 -20.56
CA LEU A 30 24.86 12.87 -20.47
C LEU A 30 24.55 11.40 -20.76
N LEU A 31 23.45 10.87 -20.23
CA LEU A 31 23.02 9.50 -20.48
C LEU A 31 22.75 9.24 -21.98
N THR A 32 21.97 10.11 -22.64
CA THR A 32 21.63 9.94 -24.06
C THR A 32 22.85 10.13 -24.96
N THR A 33 23.70 11.11 -24.68
CA THR A 33 24.95 11.36 -25.43
C THR A 33 25.92 10.19 -25.28
N THR A 34 26.10 9.66 -24.08
CA THR A 34 26.97 8.49 -23.83
C THR A 34 26.49 7.28 -24.62
N VAL A 35 25.18 6.99 -24.60
CA VAL A 35 24.62 5.86 -25.36
C VAL A 35 24.79 6.03 -26.87
N LEU A 36 24.63 7.24 -27.40
CA LEU A 36 24.86 7.54 -28.82
C LEU A 36 26.33 7.38 -29.22
N GLN A 37 27.26 7.82 -28.37
CA GLN A 37 28.70 7.65 -28.54
C GLN A 37 29.11 6.19 -28.56
N ILE A 38 28.67 5.41 -27.57
CA ILE A 38 28.89 3.95 -27.52
C ILE A 38 28.34 3.28 -28.79
N ASN A 39 27.14 3.66 -29.24
CA ASN A 39 26.55 3.09 -30.45
C ASN A 39 27.36 3.37 -31.73
N LYS A 40 28.11 4.47 -31.76
CA LYS A 40 29.02 4.84 -32.86
C LYS A 40 30.44 4.31 -32.68
N ASN A 41 30.72 3.55 -31.60
CA ASN A 41 32.07 3.17 -31.17
C ASN A 41 33.00 4.38 -30.94
N ASP A 42 32.45 5.54 -30.58
CA ASP A 42 33.19 6.75 -30.24
C ASP A 42 33.35 6.84 -28.72
N LEU A 43 34.45 6.30 -28.19
CA LEU A 43 34.72 6.25 -26.75
C LEU A 43 35.72 7.31 -26.28
N ILE A 44 36.21 8.16 -27.20
CA ILE A 44 37.31 9.09 -26.94
C ILE A 44 36.86 10.55 -27.00
N THR A 45 35.78 10.87 -27.69
CA THR A 45 35.30 12.24 -27.79
C THR A 45 34.74 12.72 -26.45
N PRO A 46 35.32 13.76 -25.83
CA PRO A 46 34.82 14.26 -24.56
C PRO A 46 33.39 14.80 -24.67
N ILE A 47 32.55 14.48 -23.68
CA ILE A 47 31.21 15.06 -23.57
C ILE A 47 31.31 16.38 -22.82
N ASN A 48 31.06 17.49 -23.51
CA ASN A 48 30.97 18.81 -22.90
C ASN A 48 29.60 18.99 -22.25
N SER A 49 29.54 18.88 -20.92
CA SER A 49 28.29 19.03 -20.18
C SER A 49 27.79 20.49 -20.24
N LYS A 50 26.48 20.65 -20.44
CA LYS A 50 25.78 21.92 -20.32
C LYS A 50 24.74 21.84 -19.21
N SER A 51 24.36 22.99 -18.65
CA SER A 51 23.21 23.05 -17.76
C SER A 51 21.91 23.09 -18.57
N TYR A 52 20.94 22.26 -18.20
CA TYR A 52 19.63 22.21 -18.85
C TYR A 52 18.52 22.47 -17.82
N GLY A 53 17.48 23.21 -18.23
CA GLY A 53 16.29 23.45 -17.42
C GLY A 53 15.46 22.18 -17.15
N ASN A 54 14.63 22.23 -16.11
CA ASN A 54 13.74 21.13 -15.71
C ASN A 54 12.62 20.87 -16.73
N ALA A 55 12.09 19.63 -16.70
CA ALA A 55 10.87 19.25 -17.38
C ALA A 55 9.64 19.77 -16.59
N PRO A 56 8.74 20.59 -17.16
CA PRO A 56 7.64 21.21 -16.41
C PRO A 56 6.57 20.21 -15.95
N LEU A 57 6.13 19.30 -16.84
CA LEU A 57 5.03 18.37 -16.57
C LEU A 57 5.29 16.98 -17.20
N PRO A 58 6.12 16.12 -16.58
CA PRO A 58 6.38 14.80 -17.11
C PRO A 58 5.10 13.95 -17.23
N ARG A 59 4.97 13.20 -18.34
CA ARG A 59 3.85 12.27 -18.59
C ARG A 59 4.39 10.89 -18.91
N ASP A 60 3.79 9.85 -18.33
CA ASP A 60 4.17 8.45 -18.56
C ASP A 60 2.95 7.60 -18.88
N THR A 61 2.92 7.04 -20.08
CA THR A 61 1.90 6.06 -20.50
C THR A 61 2.54 4.79 -21.04
N MET A 62 3.73 4.46 -20.53
CA MET A 62 4.46 3.26 -20.92
C MET A 62 3.78 2.03 -20.33
N ASN A 63 3.54 1.03 -21.17
CA ASN A 63 3.17 -0.30 -20.70
C ASN A 63 4.44 -1.12 -20.41
N THR A 64 4.29 -2.19 -19.63
CA THR A 64 5.36 -3.16 -19.44
C THR A 64 5.70 -3.84 -20.76
N GLY A 65 6.97 -3.80 -21.15
CA GLY A 65 7.44 -4.38 -22.40
C GLY A 65 8.94 -4.18 -22.60
N ASN A 66 9.41 -4.47 -23.81
CA ASN A 66 10.81 -4.30 -24.20
C ASN A 66 10.92 -3.24 -25.29
N ILE A 67 11.84 -2.29 -25.13
CA ILE A 67 12.23 -1.35 -26.19
C ILE A 67 13.47 -1.91 -26.91
N PRO A 68 13.42 -2.12 -28.23
CA PRO A 68 14.57 -2.61 -29.00
C PRO A 68 15.65 -1.54 -29.20
N LYS A 69 16.88 -1.97 -29.52
CA LYS A 69 18.05 -1.10 -29.68
C LYS A 69 17.86 0.05 -30.66
N ASN A 70 17.37 -0.23 -31.85
CA ASN A 70 17.11 0.82 -32.85
C ASN A 70 16.18 1.92 -32.32
N GLU A 71 15.18 1.55 -31.51
CA GLU A 71 14.20 2.47 -30.96
C GLU A 71 14.79 3.32 -29.84
N TYR A 72 15.46 2.74 -28.83
CA TYR A 72 16.07 3.55 -27.77
C TYR A 72 17.22 4.42 -28.30
N ILE A 73 17.93 4.02 -29.37
CA ILE A 73 18.93 4.89 -30.03
C ILE A 73 18.25 6.09 -30.71
N SER A 74 17.12 5.86 -31.39
CA SER A 74 16.34 6.94 -32.04
C SER A 74 15.78 7.91 -31.00
N ILE A 75 15.27 7.41 -29.88
CA ILE A 75 14.80 8.22 -28.76
C ILE A 75 15.96 9.06 -28.19
N ALA A 76 17.14 8.46 -27.97
CA ALA A 76 18.30 9.17 -27.44
C ALA A 76 18.69 10.34 -28.33
N GLN A 77 18.70 10.13 -29.66
CA GLN A 77 18.99 11.17 -30.63
C GLN A 77 17.96 12.30 -30.61
N ASN A 78 16.67 11.97 -30.56
CA ASN A 78 15.59 12.97 -30.53
C ASN A 78 15.62 13.78 -29.22
N VAL A 79 15.81 13.12 -28.08
CA VAL A 79 15.93 13.78 -26.77
C VAL A 79 17.14 14.71 -26.77
N LYS A 80 18.32 14.24 -27.21
CA LYS A 80 19.51 15.08 -27.28
C LYS A 80 19.29 16.32 -28.15
N ASN A 81 18.73 16.14 -29.35
CA ASN A 81 18.45 17.25 -30.28
C ASN A 81 17.46 18.26 -29.66
N PHE A 82 16.42 17.76 -28.99
CA PHE A 82 15.48 18.63 -28.27
C PHE A 82 16.20 19.42 -27.18
N MET A 83 16.98 18.75 -26.33
CA MET A 83 17.68 19.40 -25.22
C MET A 83 18.66 20.46 -25.73
N ASP A 84 19.44 20.15 -26.77
CA ASP A 84 20.37 21.09 -27.39
C ASP A 84 19.69 22.33 -27.98
N SER A 85 18.47 22.19 -28.52
CA SER A 85 17.71 23.31 -29.09
C SER A 85 16.94 24.12 -28.06
N GLN A 86 16.37 23.47 -27.04
CA GLN A 86 15.46 24.09 -26.07
C GLN A 86 16.14 24.45 -24.76
N LEU A 87 17.37 23.98 -24.53
CA LEU A 87 18.13 24.15 -23.29
C LEU A 87 17.37 23.69 -22.03
N LYS A 88 16.49 22.69 -22.19
CA LYS A 88 15.72 22.06 -21.11
C LYS A 88 15.41 20.59 -21.41
N ALA A 89 15.18 19.79 -20.38
CA ALA A 89 14.73 18.41 -20.54
C ALA A 89 13.30 18.33 -21.12
N PRO A 90 13.01 17.37 -22.00
CA PRO A 90 11.66 17.13 -22.48
C PRO A 90 10.78 16.53 -21.36
N GLU A 91 9.49 16.83 -21.41
CA GLU A 91 8.47 16.23 -20.52
C GLU A 91 8.36 14.72 -20.74
N TYR A 92 8.44 14.31 -22.01
CA TYR A 92 8.39 12.93 -22.47
C TYR A 92 9.05 12.80 -23.84
N ALA A 93 9.44 11.58 -24.20
CA ALA A 93 9.65 11.19 -25.59
C ALA A 93 8.38 10.56 -26.18
N TYR A 94 8.22 10.66 -27.50
CA TYR A 94 7.09 10.13 -28.27
C TYR A 94 7.52 8.98 -29.19
N SER A 95 6.54 8.25 -29.73
CA SER A 95 6.73 7.13 -30.67
C SER A 95 7.51 5.93 -30.13
N THR A 96 7.10 5.43 -28.97
CA THR A 96 7.59 4.12 -28.50
C THR A 96 6.67 2.99 -28.92
N SER A 97 7.21 1.78 -29.08
CA SER A 97 6.46 0.58 -29.43
C SER A 97 5.53 0.08 -28.31
N ILE A 98 5.72 0.58 -27.09
CA ILE A 98 5.03 0.08 -25.89
C ILE A 98 4.26 1.17 -25.11
N GLY A 99 4.20 2.40 -25.63
CA GLY A 99 3.51 3.52 -24.98
C GLY A 99 3.63 4.84 -25.75
N LEU A 100 2.72 5.78 -25.48
CA LEU A 100 2.69 7.06 -26.19
C LEU A 100 3.65 8.10 -25.58
N TYR A 101 3.73 8.16 -24.25
CA TYR A 101 4.52 9.12 -23.51
C TYR A 101 5.55 8.41 -22.65
N PHE A 102 6.82 8.54 -23.00
CA PHE A 102 7.94 8.00 -22.24
C PHE A 102 8.53 9.08 -21.35
N SER A 103 8.16 9.09 -20.07
CA SER A 103 8.42 10.23 -19.19
C SER A 103 9.91 10.51 -18.98
N TYR A 104 10.19 11.77 -18.65
CA TYR A 104 11.50 12.21 -18.17
C TYR A 104 12.17 11.25 -17.17
N GLN A 105 11.43 10.83 -16.13
CA GLN A 105 11.97 9.95 -15.10
C GLN A 105 12.25 8.54 -15.62
N ASN A 106 11.33 8.01 -16.44
CA ASN A 106 11.47 6.68 -17.01
C ASN A 106 12.61 6.62 -18.03
N MET A 107 12.86 7.69 -18.78
CA MET A 107 14.02 7.82 -19.65
C MET A 107 15.33 7.76 -18.85
N ILE A 108 15.47 8.55 -17.78
CA ILE A 108 16.68 8.52 -16.93
C ILE A 108 16.92 7.11 -16.38
N TYR A 109 15.86 6.46 -15.87
CA TYR A 109 15.97 5.11 -15.36
C TYR A 109 16.35 4.11 -16.45
N THR A 110 15.74 4.20 -17.62
CA THR A 110 15.96 3.29 -18.73
C THR A 110 17.37 3.42 -19.30
N TYR A 111 17.86 4.63 -19.55
CA TYR A 111 19.23 4.82 -20.00
C TYR A 111 20.26 4.45 -18.92
N SER A 112 19.92 4.60 -17.64
CA SER A 112 20.74 4.06 -16.55
C SER A 112 20.84 2.53 -16.61
N LYS A 113 19.75 1.82 -16.92
CA LYS A 113 19.77 0.35 -17.12
C LYS A 113 20.57 -0.05 -18.36
N ILE A 114 20.45 0.70 -19.46
CA ILE A 114 21.21 0.45 -20.70
C ILE A 114 22.72 0.55 -20.42
N LEU A 115 23.17 1.59 -19.71
CA LEU A 115 24.58 1.77 -19.39
C LEU A 115 25.08 0.77 -18.34
N ASP A 116 24.24 0.35 -17.40
CA ASP A 116 24.54 -0.74 -16.46
C ASP A 116 24.75 -2.08 -17.18
N ALA A 117 23.90 -2.38 -18.18
CA ALA A 117 24.07 -3.55 -19.04
C ALA A 117 25.37 -3.46 -19.87
N TYR A 118 25.68 -2.30 -20.47
CA TYR A 118 26.94 -2.08 -21.18
C TYR A 118 28.16 -2.28 -20.27
N ASN A 119 28.14 -1.73 -19.06
CA ASN A 119 29.22 -1.90 -18.08
C ASN A 119 29.45 -3.37 -17.72
N SER A 120 28.39 -4.19 -17.75
CA SER A 120 28.46 -5.61 -17.39
C SER A 120 28.85 -6.52 -18.57
N THR A 121 28.47 -6.16 -19.80
CA THR A 121 28.62 -7.05 -20.98
C THR A 121 29.58 -6.53 -22.04
N GLY A 122 30.01 -5.27 -21.96
CA GLY A 122 30.77 -4.59 -23.00
C GLY A 122 29.96 -4.23 -24.26
N SER A 123 28.63 -4.43 -24.26
CA SER A 123 27.78 -4.15 -25.42
C SER A 123 26.44 -3.55 -25.02
N LEU A 124 25.90 -2.67 -25.88
CA LEU A 124 24.55 -2.15 -25.67
C LEU A 124 23.53 -3.30 -25.85
N PRO A 125 22.56 -3.45 -24.94
CA PRO A 125 21.62 -4.57 -24.97
C PRO A 125 20.73 -4.51 -26.21
N SER A 126 20.38 -5.67 -26.80
CA SER A 126 19.49 -5.74 -27.96
C SER A 126 18.09 -5.20 -27.66
N ASN A 127 17.64 -5.38 -26.41
CA ASN A 127 16.37 -4.91 -25.89
C ASN A 127 16.56 -4.44 -24.44
N VAL A 128 15.78 -3.46 -24.00
CA VAL A 128 15.70 -3.05 -22.60
C VAL A 128 14.26 -3.17 -22.10
N ALA A 129 14.08 -3.85 -20.96
CA ALA A 129 12.78 -3.92 -20.32
C ALA A 129 12.39 -2.55 -19.76
N VAL A 130 11.21 -2.08 -20.08
CA VAL A 130 10.62 -0.82 -19.60
C VAL A 130 9.23 -1.13 -19.05
N GLY A 131 8.85 -0.40 -18.01
CA GLY A 131 7.51 -0.44 -17.44
C GLY A 131 7.01 0.98 -17.23
N PRO A 132 5.76 1.12 -16.78
CA PRO A 132 5.22 2.42 -16.38
C PRO A 132 6.09 3.06 -15.29
N TRP A 133 6.07 4.39 -15.20
CA TRP A 133 6.63 5.14 -14.06
C TRP A 133 5.55 5.67 -13.11
N MET A 134 4.33 5.85 -13.60
CA MET A 134 3.22 6.43 -12.83
C MET A 134 1.96 5.57 -12.99
N VAL A 135 0.98 5.85 -12.15
CA VAL A 135 -0.33 5.20 -12.19
C VAL A 135 -1.44 6.22 -12.42
N THR A 136 -2.56 5.77 -12.97
CA THR A 136 -3.76 6.58 -13.17
C THR A 136 -4.74 6.42 -12.02
N VAL A 137 -5.69 7.35 -11.87
CA VAL A 137 -6.84 7.21 -10.96
C VAL A 137 -7.59 5.90 -11.21
N SER A 138 -7.80 5.52 -12.48
CA SER A 138 -8.52 4.29 -12.81
C SER A 138 -7.83 3.04 -12.26
N GLN A 139 -6.50 2.96 -12.39
CA GLN A 139 -5.72 1.84 -11.88
C GLN A 139 -5.75 1.76 -10.35
N VAL A 140 -5.77 2.91 -9.66
CA VAL A 140 -5.92 2.95 -8.20
C VAL A 140 -7.32 2.53 -7.79
N VAL A 141 -8.37 2.92 -8.53
CA VAL A 141 -9.75 2.51 -8.29
C VAL A 141 -9.92 0.99 -8.44
N GLU A 142 -9.35 0.39 -9.48
CA GLU A 142 -9.36 -1.07 -9.67
C GLU A 142 -8.69 -1.80 -8.50
N ALA A 143 -7.53 -1.30 -8.06
CA ALA A 143 -6.83 -1.83 -6.90
C ALA A 143 -7.63 -1.67 -5.59
N ALA A 144 -8.34 -0.56 -5.42
CA ALA A 144 -9.21 -0.31 -4.26
C ALA A 144 -10.36 -1.31 -4.16
N VAL A 145 -10.97 -1.69 -5.28
CA VAL A 145 -12.01 -2.74 -5.32
C VAL A 145 -11.46 -4.08 -4.82
N GLN A 146 -10.24 -4.44 -5.24
CA GLN A 146 -9.58 -5.67 -4.81
C GLN A 146 -9.21 -5.64 -3.32
N VAL A 147 -8.64 -4.54 -2.84
CA VAL A 147 -8.27 -4.38 -1.42
C VAL A 147 -9.50 -4.38 -0.52
N LYS A 148 -10.58 -3.71 -0.90
CA LYS A 148 -11.86 -3.75 -0.18
C LYS A 148 -12.35 -5.19 -0.05
N THR A 149 -12.37 -5.95 -1.15
CA THR A 149 -12.82 -7.35 -1.16
C THR A 149 -11.94 -8.24 -0.28
N TYR A 150 -10.62 -8.02 -0.32
CA TYR A 150 -9.67 -8.73 0.53
C TYR A 150 -9.93 -8.44 2.01
N ILE A 151 -10.13 -7.18 2.38
CA ILE A 151 -10.40 -6.78 3.76
C ILE A 151 -11.75 -7.32 4.26
N ASP A 152 -12.80 -7.27 3.44
CA ASP A 152 -14.11 -7.85 3.80
C ASP A 152 -14.02 -9.34 4.16
N THR A 153 -13.13 -10.07 3.48
CA THR A 153 -12.95 -11.51 3.67
C THR A 153 -12.05 -11.81 4.87
N ASN A 154 -10.94 -11.09 4.99
CA ASN A 154 -9.85 -11.45 5.92
C ASN A 154 -9.80 -10.59 7.19
N HIS A 155 -10.52 -9.44 7.21
CA HIS A 155 -10.38 -8.37 8.20
C HIS A 155 -8.90 -8.02 8.46
N GLN A 156 -8.10 -7.99 7.39
CA GLN A 156 -6.67 -7.70 7.43
C GLN A 156 -6.28 -6.96 6.15
N LEU A 157 -5.31 -6.06 6.24
CA LEU A 157 -4.68 -5.47 5.05
C LEU A 157 -3.82 -6.53 4.34
N PRO A 158 -3.78 -6.55 3.00
CA PRO A 158 -2.78 -7.33 2.28
C PRO A 158 -1.38 -6.76 2.57
N SER A 159 -0.33 -7.57 2.44
CA SER A 159 1.06 -7.12 2.67
C SER A 159 1.50 -6.09 1.61
N SER A 160 1.12 -6.34 0.36
CA SER A 160 1.33 -5.47 -0.80
C SER A 160 0.30 -5.80 -1.87
N ILE A 161 0.17 -4.93 -2.86
CA ILE A 161 -0.67 -5.14 -4.05
C ILE A 161 0.12 -4.81 -5.32
N THR A 162 -0.37 -5.25 -6.46
CA THR A 162 0.21 -4.87 -7.76
C THR A 162 -0.70 -3.88 -8.46
N ILE A 163 -0.19 -2.67 -8.76
CA ILE A 163 -0.89 -1.66 -9.54
C ILE A 163 -0.08 -1.38 -10.79
N ASN A 164 -0.62 -1.63 -11.98
CA ASN A 164 0.08 -1.37 -13.24
C ASN A 164 1.51 -1.96 -13.28
N GLY A 165 1.71 -3.17 -12.77
CA GLY A 165 3.04 -3.81 -12.68
C GLY A 165 3.94 -3.36 -11.52
N PHE A 166 3.54 -2.36 -10.73
CA PHE A 166 4.24 -1.97 -9.51
C PHE A 166 3.80 -2.79 -8.32
N VAL A 167 4.74 -3.37 -7.58
CA VAL A 167 4.48 -3.86 -6.22
C VAL A 167 4.43 -2.67 -5.28
N VAL A 168 3.25 -2.40 -4.73
CA VAL A 168 2.91 -1.25 -3.90
C VAL A 168 2.65 -1.71 -2.46
N SER A 169 3.37 -1.12 -1.51
CA SER A 169 3.15 -1.33 -0.08
C SER A 169 1.86 -0.64 0.38
N MET A 170 1.28 -1.08 1.50
CA MET A 170 0.05 -0.46 2.02
C MET A 170 0.18 1.02 2.39
N PRO A 171 1.32 1.52 2.92
CA PRO A 171 1.50 2.96 3.14
C PRO A 171 1.45 3.75 1.83
N THR A 172 2.16 3.28 0.81
CA THR A 172 2.08 3.88 -0.52
C THR A 172 0.66 3.79 -1.08
N PHE A 173 -0.04 2.69 -0.85
CA PHE A 173 -1.42 2.56 -1.28
C PHE A 173 -2.35 3.59 -0.61
N LEU A 174 -2.20 3.86 0.69
CA LEU A 174 -2.94 4.94 1.37
C LEU A 174 -2.71 6.30 0.70
N LYS A 175 -1.46 6.61 0.30
CA LYS A 175 -1.16 7.83 -0.45
C LYS A 175 -1.87 7.85 -1.81
N LEU A 176 -1.87 6.74 -2.55
CA LEU A 176 -2.54 6.64 -3.84
C LEU A 176 -4.05 6.80 -3.71
N LEU A 177 -4.66 6.16 -2.71
CA LEU A 177 -6.09 6.26 -2.38
C LEU A 177 -6.49 7.72 -2.11
N THR A 178 -5.81 8.39 -1.18
CA THR A 178 -6.11 9.77 -0.79
C THR A 178 -5.88 10.75 -1.95
N THR A 179 -4.80 10.58 -2.72
CA THR A 179 -4.54 11.39 -3.93
C THR A 179 -5.65 11.22 -4.95
N SER A 180 -6.09 9.97 -5.20
CA SER A 180 -7.16 9.68 -6.15
C SER A 180 -8.49 10.33 -5.74
N VAL A 181 -8.85 10.31 -4.45
CA VAL A 181 -10.05 10.99 -3.94
C VAL A 181 -9.96 12.51 -4.18
N ILE A 182 -8.80 13.13 -3.92
CA ILE A 182 -8.57 14.57 -4.16
C ILE A 182 -8.69 14.90 -5.65
N GLN A 183 -8.07 14.10 -6.52
CA GLN A 183 -8.14 14.27 -7.97
C GLN A 183 -9.56 14.12 -8.50
N ILE A 184 -10.30 13.10 -8.07
CA ILE A 184 -11.71 12.90 -8.45
C ILE A 184 -12.55 14.11 -8.02
N LYS A 185 -12.40 14.60 -6.78
CA LYS A 185 -13.09 15.80 -6.29
C LYS A 185 -12.82 17.01 -7.20
N ASN A 186 -11.58 17.19 -7.62
CA ASN A 186 -11.16 18.31 -8.46
C ASN A 186 -11.41 18.09 -9.97
N LYS A 187 -11.99 16.95 -10.37
CA LYS A 187 -12.16 16.52 -11.77
C LYS A 187 -10.83 16.43 -12.56
N ASP A 188 -9.73 16.19 -11.85
CA ASP A 188 -8.39 16.07 -12.41
C ASP A 188 -7.99 14.60 -12.61
N LEU A 189 -8.64 13.94 -13.57
CA LEU A 189 -8.44 12.50 -13.81
C LEU A 189 -7.25 12.18 -14.72
N ASN A 190 -6.65 13.21 -15.34
CA ASN A 190 -5.57 13.06 -16.31
C ASN A 190 -4.19 13.25 -15.70
N THR A 191 -4.09 13.82 -14.50
CA THR A 191 -2.82 13.95 -13.80
C THR A 191 -2.42 12.60 -13.22
N LEU A 192 -1.28 12.10 -13.69
CA LEU A 192 -0.72 10.83 -13.23
C LEU A 192 -0.18 10.94 -11.80
N ILE A 193 -0.21 9.82 -11.08
CA ILE A 193 0.22 9.73 -9.69
C ILE A 193 1.52 8.93 -9.62
N ASN A 194 2.55 9.48 -9.00
CA ASN A 194 3.80 8.77 -8.75
C ASN A 194 3.67 7.85 -7.52
N PRO A 195 3.83 6.52 -7.64
CA PRO A 195 3.74 5.58 -6.52
C PRO A 195 5.03 5.58 -5.66
N LEU A 196 5.32 6.72 -5.02
CA LEU A 196 6.48 6.86 -4.12
C LEU A 196 6.41 5.91 -2.92
N ASN A 197 7.58 5.46 -2.44
CA ASN A 197 7.65 4.63 -1.23
C ASN A 197 7.39 5.47 0.02
N TYR A 198 6.46 5.03 0.86
CA TYR A 198 6.22 5.59 2.18
C TYR A 198 6.46 4.55 3.28
N GLY A 199 7.05 5.00 4.39
CA GLY A 199 7.27 4.17 5.57
C GLY A 199 5.97 3.72 6.27
N VAL A 200 6.03 2.58 6.95
CA VAL A 200 4.95 2.08 7.80
C VAL A 200 4.78 2.94 9.06
N PRO A 201 3.56 3.10 9.59
CA PRO A 201 3.34 3.70 10.91
C PRO A 201 3.87 2.77 12.02
N PHE A 202 4.30 3.34 13.15
CA PHE A 202 4.91 2.55 14.23
C PHE A 202 3.87 1.86 15.11
N SER A 203 2.83 2.58 15.54
CA SER A 203 1.78 2.02 16.39
C SER A 203 0.41 2.61 16.04
N PRO A 204 -0.26 2.10 14.99
CA PRO A 204 -1.61 2.50 14.64
C PRO A 204 -2.58 2.40 15.82
N ARG A 205 -3.46 3.39 15.94
CA ARG A 205 -4.55 3.40 16.92
C ARG A 205 -5.85 3.68 16.21
N ASP A 206 -6.90 2.95 16.55
CA ASP A 206 -8.25 3.20 16.05
C ASP A 206 -9.22 3.21 17.22
N SER A 207 -9.99 4.29 17.34
CA SER A 207 -11.04 4.43 18.34
C SER A 207 -12.34 4.88 17.69
N MET A 208 -12.55 4.53 16.42
CA MET A 208 -13.74 4.92 15.70
C MET A 208 -14.96 4.19 16.24
N ILE A 209 -16.10 4.87 16.29
CA ILE A 209 -17.41 4.29 16.54
C ILE A 209 -18.16 4.08 15.22
N LYS A 210 -19.19 3.24 15.26
CA LYS A 210 -20.04 3.00 14.10
C LYS A 210 -20.83 4.26 13.74
N GLY A 211 -20.85 4.62 12.46
CA GLY A 211 -21.63 5.74 11.95
C GLY A 211 -21.26 6.09 10.51
N ASP A 212 -21.92 7.10 9.93
CA ASP A 212 -21.66 7.51 8.56
C ASP A 212 -20.81 8.79 8.53
N MET A 213 -19.64 8.70 7.89
CA MET A 213 -18.73 9.82 7.69
C MET A 213 -19.11 10.60 6.42
N LEU A 214 -19.31 11.90 6.53
CA LEU A 214 -19.75 12.75 5.42
C LEU A 214 -18.63 12.99 4.40
N LYS A 215 -19.03 13.30 3.16
CA LYS A 215 -18.13 13.64 2.05
C LYS A 215 -17.14 14.76 2.34
N THR A 216 -17.60 15.81 2.99
CA THR A 216 -16.74 16.92 3.38
C THR A 216 -15.65 16.48 4.36
N GLU A 217 -16.00 15.60 5.29
CA GLU A 217 -15.09 15.08 6.32
C GLU A 217 -14.04 14.14 5.72
N TYR A 218 -14.42 13.12 4.95
CA TYR A 218 -13.43 12.21 4.37
C TYR A 218 -12.53 12.90 3.34
N ILE A 219 -13.01 13.97 2.66
CA ILE A 219 -12.16 14.78 1.77
C ILE A 219 -11.12 15.56 2.58
N PHE A 220 -11.52 16.16 3.70
CA PHE A 220 -10.61 16.87 4.61
C PHE A 220 -9.53 15.92 5.16
N ILE A 221 -9.94 14.72 5.60
CA ILE A 221 -9.02 13.67 6.05
C ILE A 221 -8.07 13.28 4.92
N ALA A 222 -8.58 13.06 3.69
CA ALA A 222 -7.74 12.72 2.54
C ALA A 222 -6.65 13.79 2.32
N GLN A 223 -6.99 15.07 2.37
CA GLN A 223 -6.05 16.18 2.22
C GLN A 223 -4.99 16.20 3.32
N ASN A 224 -5.39 16.06 4.59
CA ASN A 224 -4.46 16.08 5.72
C ASN A 224 -3.52 14.88 5.73
N VAL A 225 -4.03 13.67 5.46
CA VAL A 225 -3.20 12.47 5.32
C VAL A 225 -2.23 12.63 4.16
N ASN A 226 -2.70 13.13 3.01
CA ASN A 226 -1.88 13.34 1.83
C ASN A 226 -0.70 14.28 2.11
N LYS A 227 -0.96 15.41 2.78
CA LYS A 227 0.05 16.38 3.22
C LYS A 227 1.00 15.81 4.27
N PHE A 228 0.47 15.14 5.29
CA PHE A 228 1.30 14.50 6.33
C PHE A 228 2.31 13.55 5.71
N MET A 229 1.86 12.70 4.77
CA MET A 229 2.72 11.73 4.13
C MET A 229 3.83 12.41 3.30
N GLU A 230 3.51 13.48 2.55
CA GLU A 230 4.50 14.28 1.83
C GLU A 230 5.56 14.88 2.76
N ASP A 231 5.12 15.46 3.88
CA ASP A 231 6.01 16.15 4.80
C ASP A 231 6.89 15.16 5.61
N ASN A 232 6.43 13.92 5.83
CA ASN A 232 7.07 12.98 6.76
C ASN A 232 7.64 11.70 6.11
N GLY A 233 7.33 11.42 4.84
CA GLY A 233 7.80 10.22 4.15
C GLY A 233 7.25 8.90 4.72
N LYS A 234 6.21 8.93 5.56
CA LYS A 234 5.56 7.76 6.16
C LYS A 234 4.05 7.96 6.34
N ALA A 235 3.30 6.87 6.40
CA ALA A 235 1.87 6.92 6.71
C ALA A 235 1.62 7.38 8.16
N PRO A 236 0.55 8.13 8.43
CA PRO A 236 0.15 8.49 9.80
C PRO A 236 -0.34 7.26 10.57
N GLU A 237 -0.18 7.27 11.89
CA GLU A 237 -0.74 6.24 12.78
C GLU A 237 -2.27 6.28 12.80
N TYR A 238 -2.82 7.50 12.74
CA TYR A 238 -4.23 7.81 12.69
C TYR A 238 -4.46 9.22 12.12
N ALA A 239 -5.68 9.49 11.64
CA ALA A 239 -6.18 10.85 11.44
C ALA A 239 -6.97 11.32 12.68
N TYR A 240 -7.05 12.64 12.84
CA TYR A 240 -7.75 13.34 13.93
C TYR A 240 -8.91 14.17 13.38
N ASP A 241 -9.64 14.86 14.27
CA ASP A 241 -10.80 15.71 13.96
C ASP A 241 -11.92 15.00 13.18
N THR A 242 -12.32 13.82 13.67
CA THR A 242 -13.43 13.07 13.10
C THR A 242 -14.70 13.19 13.95
N SER A 243 -15.86 13.11 13.30
CA SER A 243 -17.16 13.08 13.97
C SER A 243 -17.47 11.75 14.65
N LEU A 244 -16.67 10.71 14.37
CA LEU A 244 -16.91 9.32 14.77
C LEU A 244 -15.81 8.77 15.69
N GLY A 245 -15.00 9.61 16.32
CA GLY A 245 -13.98 9.19 17.27
C GLY A 245 -12.72 10.07 17.27
N LEU A 246 -11.84 9.83 18.24
CA LEU A 246 -10.59 10.59 18.36
C LEU A 246 -9.50 10.13 17.39
N TYR A 247 -9.42 8.83 17.13
CA TYR A 247 -8.37 8.23 16.33
C TYR A 247 -8.97 7.41 15.18
N PHE A 248 -8.83 7.91 13.95
CA PHE A 248 -9.17 7.15 12.74
C PHE A 248 -7.94 6.41 12.23
N GLY A 249 -7.85 5.13 12.55
CA GLY A 249 -6.60 4.38 12.44
C GLY A 249 -6.18 4.06 11.02
N TYR A 250 -4.89 3.82 10.85
CA TYR A 250 -4.25 3.50 9.56
C TYR A 250 -4.98 2.44 8.72
N GLN A 251 -5.34 1.30 9.32
CA GLN A 251 -6.04 0.22 8.64
C GLN A 251 -7.45 0.65 8.22
N ASN A 252 -8.15 1.35 9.10
CA ASN A 252 -9.50 1.82 8.86
C ASN A 252 -9.54 2.90 7.76
N MET A 253 -8.54 3.78 7.70
CA MET A 253 -8.37 4.74 6.61
C MET A 253 -8.21 4.04 5.26
N ILE A 254 -7.32 3.05 5.16
CA ILE A 254 -7.13 2.28 3.91
C ILE A 254 -8.43 1.60 3.50
N TYR A 255 -9.11 0.94 4.43
CA TYR A 255 -10.37 0.27 4.15
C TYR A 255 -11.44 1.26 3.70
N THR A 256 -11.63 2.36 4.43
CA THR A 256 -12.63 3.39 4.14
C THR A 256 -12.39 4.02 2.78
N PHE A 257 -11.17 4.44 2.47
CA PHE A 257 -10.88 5.01 1.15
C PHE A 257 -11.00 3.97 0.03
N SER A 258 -10.74 2.69 0.32
CA SER A 258 -11.00 1.61 -0.63
C SER A 258 -12.51 1.45 -0.90
N GLN A 259 -13.36 1.56 0.13
CA GLN A 259 -14.82 1.55 -0.02
C GLN A 259 -15.32 2.77 -0.82
N ILE A 260 -14.80 3.97 -0.53
CA ILE A 260 -15.13 5.20 -1.28
C ILE A 260 -14.84 5.01 -2.77
N LEU A 261 -13.64 4.53 -3.11
CA LEU A 261 -13.26 4.32 -4.51
C LEU A 261 -14.00 3.13 -5.15
N ASN A 262 -14.36 2.10 -4.39
CA ASN A 262 -15.25 1.05 -4.86
C ASN A 262 -16.62 1.60 -5.27
N THR A 263 -17.23 2.49 -4.45
CA THR A 263 -18.49 3.14 -4.82
C THR A 263 -18.33 4.07 -6.03
N TYR A 264 -17.21 4.79 -6.12
CA TYR A 264 -16.91 5.61 -7.30
C TYR A 264 -16.76 4.75 -8.58
N SER A 265 -16.21 3.54 -8.48
CA SER A 265 -15.99 2.65 -9.64
C SER A 265 -17.28 2.33 -10.41
N THR A 266 -18.41 2.28 -9.70
CA THR A 266 -19.73 1.98 -10.26
C THR A 266 -20.54 3.24 -10.53
N SER A 267 -20.61 4.17 -9.57
CA SER A 267 -21.44 5.38 -9.67
C SER A 267 -20.81 6.52 -10.48
N ARG A 268 -19.49 6.51 -10.64
CA ARG A 268 -18.69 7.62 -11.20
C ARG A 268 -18.82 8.93 -10.41
N GLU A 269 -19.29 8.86 -9.17
CA GLU A 269 -19.36 9.98 -8.23
C GLU A 269 -18.80 9.59 -6.86
N LEU A 270 -18.13 10.52 -6.18
CA LEU A 270 -17.73 10.30 -4.78
C LEU A 270 -18.98 10.28 -3.90
N PRO A 271 -19.19 9.24 -3.07
CA PRO A 271 -20.41 9.05 -2.31
C PRO A 271 -20.65 10.17 -1.28
N ASN A 272 -21.90 10.55 -1.02
CA ASN A 272 -22.20 11.64 -0.09
C ASN A 272 -21.80 11.33 1.36
N ASN A 273 -21.75 10.06 1.72
CA ASN A 273 -21.22 9.54 2.97
C ASN A 273 -20.61 8.15 2.76
N VAL A 274 -19.86 7.67 3.75
CA VAL A 274 -19.36 6.30 3.82
C VAL A 274 -19.60 5.75 5.22
N SER A 275 -20.07 4.52 5.32
CA SER A 275 -20.27 3.89 6.62
C SER A 275 -18.94 3.45 7.21
N ILE A 276 -18.70 3.83 8.45
CA ILE A 276 -17.52 3.50 9.24
C ILE A 276 -17.92 2.50 10.31
N ASN A 277 -17.09 1.46 10.45
CA ASN A 277 -17.12 0.58 11.61
C ASN A 277 -15.79 0.72 12.39
N PRO A 278 -15.81 0.50 13.70
CA PRO A 278 -14.59 0.34 14.50
C PRO A 278 -13.69 -0.73 13.89
N TRP A 279 -12.38 -0.44 13.76
CA TRP A 279 -11.43 -1.47 13.31
C TRP A 279 -11.02 -2.41 14.45
N MET A 280 -10.94 -1.87 15.67
CA MET A 280 -10.55 -2.57 16.89
C MET A 280 -11.74 -2.65 17.86
N VAL A 281 -11.70 -3.62 18.78
CA VAL A 281 -12.73 -3.80 19.83
C VAL A 281 -12.12 -3.73 21.22
N SER A 282 -12.91 -3.42 22.24
CA SER A 282 -12.44 -3.40 23.64
C SER A 282 -12.71 -4.72 24.35
N VAL A 283 -11.95 -5.01 25.42
CA VAL A 283 -12.20 -6.15 26.31
C VAL A 283 -13.65 -6.16 26.81
N GLY A 284 -14.19 -5.00 27.21
CA GLY A 284 -15.57 -4.89 27.66
C GLY A 284 -16.60 -5.31 26.61
N GLN A 285 -16.36 -4.99 25.34
CA GLN A 285 -17.23 -5.41 24.23
C GLN A 285 -17.17 -6.93 24.02
N VAL A 286 -15.98 -7.53 24.13
CA VAL A 286 -15.80 -8.99 24.06
C VAL A 286 -16.51 -9.68 25.23
N VAL A 287 -16.41 -9.13 26.45
CA VAL A 287 -17.10 -9.64 27.64
C VAL A 287 -18.62 -9.63 27.45
N ASN A 288 -19.19 -8.54 26.94
CA ASN A 288 -20.63 -8.46 26.67
C ASN A 288 -21.08 -9.51 25.64
N ALA A 289 -20.32 -9.70 24.57
CA ALA A 289 -20.60 -10.74 23.58
C ALA A 289 -20.48 -12.16 24.19
N ALA A 290 -19.51 -12.37 25.09
CA ALA A 290 -19.33 -13.66 25.76
C ALA A 290 -20.54 -14.04 26.63
N VAL A 291 -21.14 -13.08 27.33
CA VAL A 291 -22.38 -13.28 28.10
C VAL A 291 -23.53 -13.69 27.20
N GLN A 292 -23.67 -13.07 26.02
CA GLN A 292 -24.70 -13.41 25.04
C GLN A 292 -24.50 -14.81 24.46
N VAL A 293 -23.28 -15.16 24.06
CA VAL A 293 -22.94 -16.50 23.54
C VAL A 293 -23.19 -17.57 24.61
N LYS A 294 -22.81 -17.32 25.88
CA LYS A 294 -23.12 -18.23 27.00
C LYS A 294 -24.63 -18.44 27.14
N THR A 295 -25.42 -17.36 27.12
CA THR A 295 -26.88 -17.43 27.25
C THR A 295 -27.51 -18.24 26.12
N TYR A 296 -27.01 -18.07 24.90
CA TYR A 296 -27.44 -18.84 23.74
C TYR A 296 -27.15 -20.34 23.93
N ILE A 297 -25.93 -20.71 24.31
CA ILE A 297 -25.55 -22.12 24.55
C ILE A 297 -26.38 -22.73 25.69
N ASP A 298 -26.61 -21.98 26.77
CA ASP A 298 -27.42 -22.44 27.90
C ASP A 298 -28.88 -22.73 27.47
N THR A 299 -29.40 -21.95 26.52
CA THR A 299 -30.78 -22.07 26.01
C THR A 299 -30.93 -23.16 24.96
N TYR A 300 -30.06 -23.17 23.95
CA TYR A 300 -30.22 -24.00 22.75
C TYR A 300 -29.35 -25.26 22.76
N ARG A 301 -28.40 -25.38 23.71
CA ARG A 301 -27.44 -26.50 23.81
C ARG A 301 -26.58 -26.70 22.56
N GLU A 302 -26.40 -25.63 21.78
CA GLU A 302 -25.53 -25.60 20.61
C GLU A 302 -24.76 -24.29 20.53
N LEU A 303 -23.67 -24.30 19.76
CA LEU A 303 -22.86 -23.11 19.50
C LEU A 303 -23.55 -22.25 18.43
N PRO A 304 -23.68 -20.93 18.61
CA PRO A 304 -24.19 -20.07 17.54
C PRO A 304 -23.23 -20.08 16.33
N SER A 305 -23.75 -19.77 15.15
CA SER A 305 -22.94 -19.71 13.92
C SER A 305 -21.94 -18.53 13.92
N SER A 306 -22.27 -17.45 14.62
CA SER A 306 -21.45 -16.25 14.78
C SER A 306 -21.65 -15.59 16.15
N ALA A 307 -20.72 -14.72 16.53
CA ALA A 307 -20.86 -13.82 17.66
C ALA A 307 -20.94 -12.37 17.17
N THR A 308 -21.66 -11.52 17.89
CA THR A 308 -21.70 -10.07 17.61
C THR A 308 -20.91 -9.31 18.66
N VAL A 309 -19.80 -8.67 18.26
CA VAL A 309 -18.98 -7.83 19.14
C VAL A 309 -19.09 -6.40 18.66
N ASN A 310 -19.61 -5.50 19.50
CA ASN A 310 -19.82 -4.09 19.15
C ASN A 310 -20.60 -3.87 17.83
N GLY A 311 -21.62 -4.71 17.58
CA GLY A 311 -22.43 -4.65 16.36
C GLY A 311 -21.77 -5.26 15.12
N ILE A 312 -20.57 -5.85 15.26
CA ILE A 312 -19.85 -6.54 14.19
C ILE A 312 -20.05 -8.05 14.34
N MET A 313 -20.62 -8.69 13.33
CA MET A 313 -20.73 -10.14 13.28
C MET A 313 -19.38 -10.76 12.91
N MET A 314 -18.95 -11.76 13.66
CA MET A 314 -17.69 -12.48 13.44
C MET A 314 -17.86 -13.98 13.61
N SER A 315 -17.02 -14.75 12.93
CA SER A 315 -17.00 -16.21 13.04
C SER A 315 -16.63 -16.64 14.46
N MET A 316 -17.10 -17.82 14.88
CA MET A 316 -16.74 -18.38 16.19
C MET A 316 -15.23 -18.58 16.39
N PRO A 317 -14.42 -18.97 15.37
CA PRO A 317 -12.96 -18.94 15.47
C PRO A 317 -12.39 -17.56 15.78
N THR A 318 -12.84 -16.51 15.08
CA THR A 318 -12.39 -15.14 15.37
C THR A 318 -12.79 -14.71 16.78
N PHE A 319 -14.01 -15.05 17.20
CA PHE A 319 -14.46 -14.78 18.55
C PHE A 319 -13.63 -15.54 19.61
N LEU A 320 -13.25 -16.79 19.37
CA LEU A 320 -12.36 -17.57 20.25
C LEU A 320 -10.99 -16.89 20.42
N GLN A 321 -10.42 -16.34 19.34
CA GLN A 321 -9.16 -15.62 19.44
C GLN A 321 -9.29 -14.35 20.30
N LEU A 322 -10.39 -13.62 20.14
CA LEU A 322 -10.69 -12.45 20.99
C LEU A 322 -10.92 -12.83 22.45
N LEU A 323 -11.63 -13.92 22.73
CA LEU A 323 -11.84 -14.44 24.09
C LEU A 323 -10.50 -14.76 24.76
N THR A 324 -9.65 -15.53 24.10
CA THR A 324 -8.34 -15.93 24.66
C THR A 324 -7.41 -14.73 24.85
N THR A 325 -7.40 -13.78 23.92
CA THR A 325 -6.64 -12.53 24.06
C THR A 325 -7.18 -11.67 25.21
N SER A 326 -8.51 -11.55 25.34
CA SER A 326 -9.15 -10.80 26.42
C SER A 326 -8.84 -11.40 27.80
N VAL A 327 -8.86 -12.74 27.92
CA VAL A 327 -8.48 -13.45 29.16
C VAL A 327 -7.04 -13.13 29.57
N ILE A 328 -6.10 -13.12 28.61
CA ILE A 328 -4.70 -12.76 28.86
C ILE A 328 -4.56 -11.30 29.30
N GLN A 329 -5.27 -10.39 28.64
CA GLN A 329 -5.28 -8.96 28.96
C GLN A 329 -5.85 -8.67 30.35
N ILE A 330 -7.00 -9.27 30.69
CA ILE A 330 -7.62 -9.18 32.02
C ILE A 330 -6.65 -9.68 33.09
N ASN A 331 -5.96 -10.79 32.86
CA ASN A 331 -4.98 -11.32 33.81
C ASN A 331 -3.79 -10.37 34.07
N LYS A 332 -3.45 -9.53 33.08
CA LYS A 332 -2.41 -8.51 33.18
C LYS A 332 -2.94 -7.15 33.69
N ASN A 333 -4.23 -7.04 34.02
CA ASN A 333 -4.92 -5.78 34.32
C ASN A 333 -4.87 -4.76 33.15
N ASP A 334 -4.74 -5.22 31.91
CA ASP A 334 -4.71 -4.40 30.70
C ASP A 334 -6.06 -4.45 29.97
N VAL A 335 -7.05 -3.70 30.47
CA VAL A 335 -8.40 -3.69 29.88
C VAL A 335 -8.65 -2.48 28.96
N THR A 336 -7.67 -1.59 28.85
CA THR A 336 -7.75 -0.36 28.04
C THR A 336 -7.13 -0.52 26.66
N THR A 337 -6.22 -1.47 26.48
CA THR A 337 -5.62 -1.74 25.17
C THR A 337 -6.65 -2.40 24.26
N LEU A 338 -6.97 -1.72 23.16
CA LEU A 338 -7.91 -2.24 22.17
C LEU A 338 -7.32 -3.47 21.46
N LEU A 339 -8.23 -4.37 21.08
CA LEU A 339 -7.97 -5.64 20.44
C LEU A 339 -8.12 -5.48 18.94
N ASN A 340 -7.02 -5.66 18.21
CA ASN A 340 -7.06 -5.90 16.77
C ASN A 340 -7.38 -7.39 16.53
N TYR A 341 -8.29 -7.67 15.61
CA TYR A 341 -8.67 -9.03 15.24
C TYR A 341 -8.47 -9.26 13.74
N GLN A 342 -8.65 -10.50 13.31
CA GLN A 342 -8.64 -10.90 11.89
C GLN A 342 -9.52 -12.14 11.73
N SER A 343 -9.79 -12.53 10.48
CA SER A 343 -10.54 -13.76 10.19
C SER A 343 -9.70 -15.00 10.48
N TYR A 344 -10.26 -15.95 11.22
CA TYR A 344 -9.66 -17.27 11.48
C TYR A 344 -10.50 -18.40 10.89
N GLY A 345 -9.83 -19.42 10.35
CA GLY A 345 -10.47 -20.63 9.82
C GLY A 345 -11.07 -21.53 10.90
N TYR A 346 -12.07 -22.33 10.51
CA TYR A 346 -12.69 -23.33 11.38
C TYR A 346 -11.76 -24.52 11.64
N PRO A 347 -11.91 -25.18 12.81
CA PRO A 347 -11.25 -26.47 13.05
C PRO A 347 -11.89 -27.53 12.15
N SER A 348 -11.11 -28.52 11.73
CA SER A 348 -11.54 -29.55 10.77
C SER A 348 -12.14 -30.79 11.44
N GLN A 349 -11.73 -31.09 12.66
CA GLN A 349 -12.13 -32.24 13.46
C GLN A 349 -12.06 -31.90 14.96
N PRO A 350 -12.95 -31.02 15.48
CA PRO A 350 -12.93 -30.62 16.88
C PRO A 350 -13.14 -31.82 17.81
N ARG A 351 -12.42 -31.87 18.93
CA ARG A 351 -12.49 -32.95 19.93
C ARG A 351 -12.56 -32.38 21.35
N ASP A 352 -13.41 -32.98 22.18
CA ASP A 352 -13.50 -32.68 23.60
C ASP A 352 -13.52 -33.99 24.42
N GLN A 353 -12.72 -34.04 25.47
CA GLN A 353 -12.59 -35.15 26.40
C GLN A 353 -12.50 -34.68 27.87
N LEU A 354 -12.86 -33.41 28.14
CA LEU A 354 -12.77 -32.84 29.48
C LEU A 354 -13.71 -33.56 30.46
N LYS A 355 -13.17 -33.86 31.64
CA LYS A 355 -13.96 -34.34 32.79
C LYS A 355 -14.57 -33.15 33.52
N ASN A 356 -15.76 -33.34 34.08
CA ASN A 356 -16.42 -32.31 34.88
C ASN A 356 -15.59 -31.99 36.14
N ARG A 357 -15.05 -30.77 36.21
CA ARG A 357 -14.37 -30.18 37.37
C ARG A 357 -14.21 -28.67 37.19
N ASP A 358 -13.90 -27.98 38.28
CA ASP A 358 -13.42 -26.61 38.21
C ASP A 358 -12.01 -26.54 37.59
N MET A 359 -11.80 -25.52 36.76
CA MET A 359 -10.51 -25.21 36.15
C MET A 359 -9.82 -24.11 36.96
N TYR A 360 -8.56 -24.34 37.34
CA TYR A 360 -7.79 -23.36 38.11
C TYR A 360 -7.37 -22.18 37.22
N LYS A 361 -7.13 -21.02 37.86
CA LYS A 361 -6.67 -19.81 37.15
C LYS A 361 -5.44 -20.03 36.29
N VAL A 362 -4.43 -20.70 36.83
CA VAL A 362 -3.20 -21.00 36.08
C VAL A 362 -3.47 -21.84 34.83
N GLU A 363 -4.43 -22.76 34.89
CA GLU A 363 -4.78 -23.66 33.79
C GLU A 363 -5.48 -22.91 32.66
N TYR A 364 -6.53 -22.13 32.93
CA TYR A 364 -7.24 -21.41 31.87
C TYR A 364 -6.38 -20.30 31.23
N ILE A 365 -5.45 -19.69 31.99
CA ILE A 365 -4.49 -18.72 31.44
C ILE A 365 -3.52 -19.42 30.49
N SER A 366 -3.00 -20.60 30.86
CA SER A 366 -2.13 -21.41 30.00
C SER A 366 -2.83 -21.84 28.71
N ILE A 367 -4.08 -22.30 28.82
CA ILE A 367 -4.92 -22.66 27.66
C ILE A 367 -5.13 -21.45 26.75
N ALA A 368 -5.52 -20.29 27.30
CA ALA A 368 -5.71 -19.07 26.52
C ALA A 368 -4.44 -18.67 25.74
N GLN A 369 -3.27 -18.75 26.38
CA GLN A 369 -1.99 -18.44 25.73
C GLN A 369 -1.68 -19.43 24.59
N ASN A 370 -1.87 -20.74 24.83
CA ASN A 370 -1.59 -21.77 23.83
C ASN A 370 -2.54 -21.68 22.63
N VAL A 371 -3.84 -21.48 22.89
CA VAL A 371 -4.84 -21.30 21.83
C VAL A 371 -4.53 -20.05 21.02
N LYS A 372 -4.28 -18.91 21.67
CA LYS A 372 -3.91 -17.66 20.98
C LYS A 372 -2.68 -17.86 20.09
N ASN A 373 -1.59 -18.42 20.65
CA ASN A 373 -0.36 -18.65 19.90
C ASN A 373 -0.56 -19.61 18.70
N PHE A 374 -1.34 -20.66 18.89
CA PHE A 374 -1.71 -21.57 17.81
C PHE A 374 -2.46 -20.81 16.71
N MET A 375 -3.51 -20.07 17.07
CA MET A 375 -4.33 -19.33 16.10
C MET A 375 -3.51 -18.30 15.34
N ASP A 376 -2.70 -17.49 16.03
CA ASP A 376 -1.82 -16.49 15.40
C ASP A 376 -0.83 -17.13 14.41
N SER A 377 -0.43 -18.39 14.63
CA SER A 377 0.51 -19.10 13.75
C SER A 377 -0.17 -19.88 12.60
N GLN A 378 -1.33 -20.46 12.85
CA GLN A 378 -2.00 -21.39 11.92
C GLN A 378 -3.16 -20.74 11.16
N MET A 379 -3.56 -19.52 11.54
CA MET A 379 -4.70 -18.79 10.96
C MET A 379 -6.03 -19.58 11.01
N LYS A 380 -6.16 -20.52 11.96
CA LYS A 380 -7.37 -21.30 12.24
C LYS A 380 -7.49 -21.67 13.71
N ALA A 381 -8.70 -21.94 14.17
CA ALA A 381 -8.94 -22.46 15.52
C ALA A 381 -8.34 -23.88 15.68
N PRO A 382 -7.82 -24.21 16.87
CA PRO A 382 -7.29 -25.54 17.14
C PRO A 382 -8.40 -26.59 17.24
N GLU A 383 -8.05 -27.84 16.93
CA GLU A 383 -8.96 -28.99 17.08
C GLU A 383 -9.27 -29.29 18.55
N TYR A 384 -8.32 -29.00 19.44
CA TYR A 384 -8.43 -29.15 20.89
C TYR A 384 -7.34 -28.32 21.58
N ALA A 385 -7.50 -28.05 22.87
CA ALA A 385 -6.45 -27.50 23.72
C ALA A 385 -6.21 -28.44 24.91
N ILE A 386 -4.96 -28.56 25.35
CA ILE A 386 -4.60 -29.44 26.46
C ILE A 386 -4.63 -28.64 27.77
N ALA A 387 -5.48 -29.06 28.70
CA ALA A 387 -5.38 -28.68 30.10
C ALA A 387 -4.34 -29.58 30.79
N ARG A 388 -3.10 -29.10 30.97
CA ARG A 388 -2.07 -29.81 31.74
C ARG A 388 -2.05 -29.30 33.17
N LEU A 389 -1.91 -30.22 34.12
CA LEU A 389 -1.49 -29.94 35.50
C LEU A 389 -0.03 -29.50 35.52
#